data_AF-C3X8W1-F1
#
_entry.id   AF-C3X8W1-F1
#
_cell.length_a   1.000
_cell.length_b   1.000
_cell.length_c   1.000
_cell.angle_alpha   90.00
_cell.angle_beta   90.00
_cell.angle_gamma   90.00
#
_symmetry.space_group_name_H-M   'P 1'
#
loop_
_entity.id
_entity.type
_entity.pdbx_description
1 polymer ?
#
loop_
_entity_poly.entity_id
_entity_poly.type
_entity_poly.pdbx_seq_one_letter_code
_entity_poly.pdbx_strand_id
1 'polypeptide(L)'
;MATITFDKFDLGIDLRKAASVSDANRLREMKNAYVTTGLATAKRPGLTKIARLEPGTKGLAAALGKLHTFYGGVEDIEHADPLFHACKLVCGEEVTDDENSETSYAPVYKEVSDVHYVDVFNGYLYVSAQHGDVCRHHFLNEAEVSQITDSNCPHTRSVIKTASKIFGISPDGSTVRYSKTGDPTVWTETDDAGFLPTGLNALGNREAKALGLYRNKLVVLMRDGAQVWYADPDPTAMCLEETVENVGTSFPQSLATVAGDLYFLSDFGFRSITTQQLVSRLDDLDIGSPVDTLVRPVLQDVKGAPKAVYFYGTGQYLCAIDRQMFVYSVSRTSRIAAWSRYDLPVTVDAMDELNGVLYIRSGDDVYKLDEEAHTDDGQEYEVVLELPYMNFKTPGILKRVYGVDLVMQGECYFSMGFDVRNHEAVTDEVRVVGNTYGGGLIPLEVAGTEFSPRFRNVTNQPFQLDALTIYYEPLGVL
;
A
#
# COMPACT_ATOMS: atom_id res chain seq x y z
N MET A 1 16.53 22.06 37.01
CA MET A 1 15.88 20.77 36.69
C MET A 1 16.13 20.49 35.23
N ALA A 2 16.62 19.30 34.89
CA ALA A 2 16.89 18.96 33.51
C ALA A 2 15.58 18.51 32.86
N THR A 3 15.35 18.96 31.62
CA THR A 3 14.19 18.58 30.83
C THR A 3 14.62 18.18 29.44
N ILE A 4 13.83 17.32 28.81
CA ILE A 4 13.96 17.00 27.40
C ILE A 4 12.55 16.94 26.80
N THR A 5 12.39 17.55 25.62
CA THR A 5 11.11 17.63 24.92
C THR A 5 11.23 16.96 23.57
N PHE A 6 10.20 16.20 23.21
CA PHE A 6 9.99 15.57 21.92
C PHE A 6 8.72 16.17 21.32
N ASP A 7 8.86 16.83 20.18
CA ASP A 7 7.81 17.59 19.49
C ASP A 7 7.77 17.31 17.98
N LYS A 8 8.51 16.28 17.55
CA LYS A 8 8.61 15.85 16.15
C LYS A 8 8.57 14.34 16.06
N PHE A 9 7.51 13.85 15.42
CA PHE A 9 7.28 12.44 15.16
C PHE A 9 7.24 12.14 13.65
N ASP A 10 7.86 13.02 12.86
CA ASP A 10 7.80 13.09 11.40
C ASP A 10 8.54 11.97 10.66
N LEU A 11 9.32 11.16 11.39
CA LEU A 11 10.08 10.04 10.84
C LEU A 11 9.36 8.69 10.95
N GLY A 12 8.27 8.60 11.73
CA GLY A 12 7.55 7.33 11.93
C GLY A 12 8.44 6.19 12.44
N ILE A 13 8.11 4.97 12.04
CA ILE A 13 8.88 3.76 12.41
C ILE A 13 10.24 3.75 11.71
N ASP A 14 11.32 3.60 12.49
CA ASP A 14 12.67 3.33 11.97
C ASP A 14 13.47 2.38 12.86
N LEU A 15 13.64 1.15 12.36
CA LEU A 15 14.27 0.03 13.04
C LEU A 15 15.67 -0.32 12.49
N ARG A 16 16.27 0.55 11.67
CA ARG A 16 17.62 0.32 11.13
C ARG A 16 18.69 0.30 12.21
N LYS A 17 18.49 1.14 13.23
CA LYS A 17 19.35 1.23 14.40
C LYS A 17 18.80 0.36 15.53
N ALA A 18 19.69 -0.25 16.30
CA ALA A 18 19.29 -0.93 17.52
C ALA A 18 18.59 0.05 18.49
N ALA A 19 17.72 -0.49 19.35
CA ALA A 19 16.89 0.31 20.24
C ALA A 19 17.70 1.27 21.15
N SER A 20 18.94 0.91 21.50
CA SER A 20 19.84 1.68 22.37
C SER A 20 20.58 2.84 21.70
N VAL A 21 20.59 2.90 20.36
CA VAL A 21 21.37 3.89 19.58
C VAL A 21 20.52 4.65 18.57
N SER A 22 19.20 4.44 18.58
CA SER A 22 18.29 5.13 17.68
C SER A 22 18.13 6.60 18.09
N ASP A 23 17.87 7.44 17.09
CA ASP A 23 17.72 8.87 17.29
C ASP A 23 16.36 9.18 17.94
N ALA A 24 16.33 10.26 18.72
CA ALA A 24 15.19 10.67 19.55
C ALA A 24 13.85 10.87 18.84
N ASN A 25 13.85 11.17 17.54
CA ASN A 25 12.65 11.53 16.77
C ASN A 25 12.09 10.36 15.95
N ARG A 26 12.60 9.14 16.17
CA ARG A 26 12.15 7.93 15.48
C ARG A 26 11.24 7.14 16.41
N LEU A 27 10.35 6.34 15.84
CA LEU A 27 9.51 5.41 16.58
C LEU A 27 10.03 3.98 16.38
N ARG A 28 9.91 3.18 17.43
CA ARG A 28 10.06 1.73 17.39
C ARG A 28 8.75 1.06 17.00
N GLU A 29 7.64 1.64 17.43
CA GLU A 29 6.29 1.15 17.14
C GLU A 29 5.36 2.32 16.85
N MET A 30 4.53 2.15 15.82
CA MET A 30 3.46 3.07 15.44
C MET A 30 2.28 2.26 14.91
N LYS A 31 1.64 1.53 15.82
CA LYS A 31 0.51 0.64 15.54
C LYS A 31 -0.79 1.43 15.55
N ASN A 32 -1.59 1.29 14.49
CA ASN A 32 -2.91 1.91 14.33
C ASN A 32 -2.90 3.45 14.51
N ALA A 33 -1.81 4.08 14.11
CA ALA A 33 -1.63 5.53 14.09
C ALA A 33 -0.87 5.95 12.83
N TYR A 34 -0.96 7.21 12.46
CA TYR A 34 -0.22 7.79 11.33
C TYR A 34 0.33 9.17 11.66
N VAL A 35 1.31 9.61 10.88
CA VAL A 35 1.86 10.96 10.97
C VAL A 35 0.98 11.92 10.18
N THR A 36 0.52 12.97 10.85
CA THR A 36 -0.30 14.02 10.24
C THR A 36 0.57 15.08 9.56
N THR A 37 -0.03 15.90 8.70
CA THR A 37 0.67 17.02 8.04
C THR A 37 1.19 18.08 9.01
N GLY A 38 0.68 18.09 10.25
CA GLY A 38 1.12 18.92 11.37
C GLY A 38 2.31 18.36 12.15
N LEU A 39 2.96 17.29 11.69
CA LEU A 39 4.11 16.62 12.33
C LEU A 39 3.78 15.93 13.67
N ALA A 40 2.48 15.74 13.95
CA ALA A 40 1.96 15.01 15.10
C ALA A 40 1.66 13.56 14.73
N THR A 41 1.39 12.73 15.74
CA THR A 41 0.90 11.36 15.54
C THR A 41 -0.56 11.28 15.95
N ALA A 42 -1.40 10.74 15.08
CA ALA A 42 -2.83 10.60 15.33
C ALA A 42 -3.27 9.14 15.19
N LYS A 43 -4.27 8.75 15.96
CA LYS A 43 -5.00 7.50 15.81
C LYS A 43 -5.54 7.40 14.38
N ARG A 44 -5.38 6.24 13.75
CA ARG A 44 -5.93 6.01 12.41
C ARG A 44 -7.45 6.18 12.39
N PRO A 45 -8.06 6.49 11.24
CA PRO A 45 -9.50 6.34 11.10
C PRO A 45 -9.94 4.89 11.35
N GLY A 46 -11.16 4.73 11.85
CA GLY A 46 -11.82 3.44 12.04
C GLY A 46 -12.42 2.90 10.76
N LEU A 47 -12.68 1.60 10.71
CA LEU A 47 -13.49 1.01 9.65
C LEU A 47 -14.99 1.15 9.98
N THR A 48 -15.79 1.62 9.02
CA THR A 48 -17.26 1.56 9.12
C THR A 48 -17.76 0.64 8.02
N LYS A 49 -18.51 -0.42 8.38
CA LYS A 49 -19.13 -1.28 7.37
C LYS A 49 -20.24 -0.51 6.66
N ILE A 50 -20.19 -0.47 5.33
CA ILE A 50 -21.16 0.28 4.52
C ILE A 50 -22.11 -0.63 3.76
N ALA A 51 -21.63 -1.81 3.35
CA ALA A 51 -22.42 -2.73 2.55
C ALA A 51 -22.00 -4.18 2.81
N ARG A 52 -22.94 -5.09 2.58
CA ARG A 52 -22.69 -6.50 2.31
C ARG A 52 -23.17 -6.77 0.90
N LEU A 53 -22.23 -7.04 0.01
CA LEU A 53 -22.49 -7.28 -1.39
C LEU A 53 -23.08 -8.68 -1.62
N GLU A 54 -23.74 -8.82 -2.74
CA GLU A 54 -24.28 -10.08 -3.24
C GLU A 54 -23.11 -11.04 -3.53
N PRO A 55 -23.24 -12.31 -3.10
CA PRO A 55 -22.18 -13.29 -3.22
C PRO A 55 -21.88 -13.61 -4.70
N GLY A 56 -20.67 -14.09 -4.97
CA GLY A 56 -20.23 -14.44 -6.33
C GLY A 56 -19.55 -13.31 -7.10
N THR A 57 -19.46 -12.11 -6.52
CA THR A 57 -18.67 -11.00 -7.04
C THR A 57 -17.25 -11.00 -6.46
N LYS A 58 -16.29 -10.39 -7.18
CA LYS A 58 -14.89 -10.24 -6.79
C LYS A 58 -14.34 -8.86 -7.16
N GLY A 59 -13.21 -8.49 -6.56
CA GLY A 59 -12.55 -7.21 -6.79
C GLY A 59 -13.31 -6.00 -6.23
N LEU A 60 -12.66 -4.84 -6.30
CA LEU A 60 -13.23 -3.54 -5.99
C LEU A 60 -12.40 -2.51 -6.75
N ALA A 61 -13.03 -1.76 -7.66
CA ALA A 61 -12.36 -0.75 -8.45
C ALA A 61 -13.20 0.53 -8.55
N ALA A 62 -12.61 1.67 -8.24
CA ALA A 62 -13.24 2.97 -8.34
C ALA A 62 -13.10 3.49 -9.78
N ALA A 63 -14.23 3.65 -10.47
CA ALA A 63 -14.23 4.17 -11.83
C ALA A 63 -15.59 4.78 -12.17
N LEU A 64 -15.59 5.80 -13.03
CA LEU A 64 -16.83 6.42 -13.56
C LEU A 64 -17.80 6.86 -12.43
N GLY A 65 -17.28 7.26 -11.28
CA GLY A 65 -18.05 7.72 -10.12
C GLY A 65 -18.71 6.62 -9.26
N LYS A 66 -18.38 5.34 -9.49
CA LYS A 66 -18.92 4.19 -8.74
C LYS A 66 -17.81 3.22 -8.34
N LEU A 67 -18.15 2.32 -7.42
CA LEU A 67 -17.33 1.17 -7.07
C LEU A 67 -17.79 -0.05 -7.86
N HIS A 68 -16.92 -0.57 -8.73
CA HIS A 68 -17.21 -1.71 -9.58
C HIS A 68 -16.72 -3.00 -8.95
N THR A 69 -17.54 -4.03 -9.02
CA THR A 69 -17.18 -5.41 -8.72
C THR A 69 -17.42 -6.27 -9.95
N PHE A 70 -16.82 -7.46 -9.99
CA PHE A 70 -16.80 -8.28 -11.19
C PHE A 70 -17.28 -9.68 -10.87
N TYR A 71 -18.14 -10.23 -11.72
CA TYR A 71 -18.62 -11.58 -11.58
C TYR A 71 -18.67 -12.27 -12.93
N GLY A 72 -18.74 -13.58 -12.90
CA GLY A 72 -19.09 -14.39 -14.04
C GLY A 72 -20.10 -15.44 -13.60
N GLY A 73 -20.90 -15.93 -14.54
CA GLY A 73 -22.05 -16.76 -14.23
C GLY A 73 -23.23 -16.44 -15.13
N VAL A 74 -24.21 -17.34 -15.17
CA VAL A 74 -25.39 -17.17 -16.04
C VAL A 74 -26.34 -16.15 -15.47
N GLU A 75 -26.56 -16.20 -14.15
CA GLU A 75 -27.47 -15.29 -13.45
C GLU A 75 -26.88 -13.88 -13.36
N ASP A 76 -27.74 -12.87 -13.53
CA ASP A 76 -27.35 -11.48 -13.35
C ASP A 76 -27.33 -11.13 -11.86
N ILE A 77 -26.26 -10.46 -11.45
CA ILE A 77 -26.10 -9.93 -10.10
C ILE A 77 -26.23 -8.42 -10.18
N GLU A 78 -27.10 -7.86 -9.36
CA GLU A 78 -27.22 -6.42 -9.14
C GLU A 78 -27.03 -6.11 -7.66
N HIS A 79 -26.27 -5.05 -7.37
CA HIS A 79 -26.06 -4.61 -6.00
C HIS A 79 -27.23 -3.74 -5.51
N ALA A 80 -27.74 -4.04 -4.31
CA ALA A 80 -28.78 -3.23 -3.69
C ALA A 80 -28.33 -1.78 -3.40
N ASP A 81 -27.05 -1.58 -3.08
CA ASP A 81 -26.47 -0.26 -2.82
C ASP A 81 -26.04 0.42 -4.15
N PRO A 82 -26.60 1.60 -4.48
CA PRO A 82 -26.35 2.28 -5.75
C PRO A 82 -24.91 2.80 -5.93
N LEU A 83 -24.11 2.88 -4.85
CA LEU A 83 -22.68 3.19 -4.90
C LEU A 83 -21.91 2.12 -5.69
N PHE A 84 -22.40 0.88 -5.65
CA PHE A 84 -21.77 -0.26 -6.28
C PHE A 84 -22.40 -0.59 -7.63
N HIS A 85 -21.58 -1.12 -8.53
CA HIS A 85 -22.04 -1.67 -9.80
C HIS A 85 -21.37 -3.02 -10.04
N ALA A 86 -22.19 -4.05 -10.27
CA ALA A 86 -21.70 -5.39 -10.57
C ALA A 86 -21.54 -5.52 -12.09
N CYS A 87 -20.31 -5.73 -12.56
CA CYS A 87 -19.97 -5.91 -13.95
C CYS A 87 -19.85 -7.41 -14.30
N LYS A 88 -20.66 -7.86 -15.27
CA LYS A 88 -20.62 -9.22 -15.77
C LYS A 88 -19.46 -9.42 -16.75
N LEU A 89 -18.61 -10.39 -16.49
CA LEU A 89 -17.52 -10.82 -17.36
C LEU A 89 -17.95 -12.08 -18.12
N VAL A 90 -18.19 -11.92 -19.42
CA VAL A 90 -18.55 -13.00 -20.35
C VAL A 90 -17.32 -13.43 -21.13
N CYS A 91 -16.97 -14.72 -21.04
CA CYS A 91 -15.87 -15.32 -21.81
C CYS A 91 -16.36 -15.74 -23.21
N GLY A 92 -15.43 -15.87 -24.15
CA GLY A 92 -15.71 -16.42 -25.49
C GLY A 92 -15.08 -17.80 -25.63
N GLU A 93 -15.81 -18.73 -26.23
CA GLU A 93 -15.26 -19.99 -26.74
C GLU A 93 -15.35 -20.00 -28.26
N GLU A 94 -14.26 -20.40 -28.91
CA GLU A 94 -14.15 -20.43 -30.36
C GLU A 94 -15.11 -21.48 -30.93
N VAL A 95 -15.97 -21.07 -31.84
CA VAL A 95 -16.90 -21.94 -32.56
C VAL A 95 -16.69 -21.74 -34.04
N THR A 96 -16.35 -22.82 -34.74
CA THR A 96 -16.27 -22.83 -36.20
C THR A 96 -17.60 -23.31 -36.74
N ASP A 97 -18.19 -22.53 -37.64
CA ASP A 97 -19.39 -22.94 -38.37
C ASP A 97 -19.00 -23.97 -39.45
N ASP A 98 -19.63 -25.14 -39.37
CA ASP A 98 -19.37 -26.29 -40.24
C ASP A 98 -19.70 -26.02 -41.71
N GLU A 99 -20.55 -25.02 -42.02
CA GLU A 99 -21.01 -24.74 -43.39
C GLU A 99 -20.11 -23.73 -44.15
N ASN A 100 -19.59 -22.71 -43.48
CA ASN A 100 -18.79 -21.64 -44.09
C ASN A 100 -17.33 -21.60 -43.61
N SER A 101 -16.94 -22.42 -42.63
CA SER A 101 -15.62 -22.38 -41.96
C SER A 101 -15.28 -21.02 -41.34
N GLU A 102 -16.30 -20.21 -41.01
CA GLU A 102 -16.09 -18.96 -40.28
C GLU A 102 -15.94 -19.24 -38.79
N THR A 103 -14.90 -18.67 -38.20
CA THR A 103 -14.66 -18.71 -36.76
C THR A 103 -15.42 -17.56 -36.09
N SER A 104 -16.25 -17.90 -35.11
CA SER A 104 -16.92 -16.96 -34.22
C SER A 104 -16.67 -17.31 -32.75
N TYR A 105 -17.17 -16.50 -31.82
CA TYR A 105 -17.05 -16.77 -30.39
C TYR A 105 -18.43 -16.83 -29.74
N ALA A 106 -18.77 -17.98 -29.16
CA ALA A 106 -19.98 -18.15 -28.38
C ALA A 106 -19.75 -17.70 -26.92
N PRO A 107 -20.75 -17.08 -26.27
CA PRO A 107 -20.63 -16.67 -24.88
C PRO A 107 -20.56 -17.88 -23.94
N VAL A 108 -19.57 -17.86 -23.05
CA VAL A 108 -19.40 -18.85 -21.99
C VAL A 108 -19.29 -18.13 -20.65
N TYR A 109 -20.09 -18.57 -19.70
CA TYR A 109 -20.15 -17.99 -18.37
C TYR A 109 -19.23 -18.78 -17.42
N LYS A 110 -18.09 -18.18 -17.06
CA LYS A 110 -17.13 -18.77 -16.12
C LYS A 110 -17.05 -17.89 -14.89
N GLU A 111 -17.09 -18.49 -13.70
CA GLU A 111 -16.97 -17.76 -12.44
C GLU A 111 -15.65 -16.98 -12.36
N VAL A 112 -15.69 -15.82 -11.69
CA VAL A 112 -14.52 -14.99 -11.42
C VAL A 112 -13.98 -15.36 -10.04
N SER A 113 -12.68 -15.63 -9.98
CA SER A 113 -11.97 -16.02 -8.75
C SER A 113 -11.19 -14.85 -8.13
N ASP A 114 -10.56 -14.00 -8.94
CA ASP A 114 -9.85 -12.78 -8.51
C ASP A 114 -9.83 -11.75 -9.64
N VAL A 115 -9.54 -10.50 -9.29
CA VAL A 115 -9.38 -9.38 -10.23
C VAL A 115 -8.01 -8.75 -10.04
N HIS A 116 -7.25 -8.66 -11.11
CA HIS A 116 -5.84 -8.26 -11.05
C HIS A 116 -5.59 -6.81 -11.43
N TYR A 117 -6.34 -6.31 -12.42
CA TYR A 117 -6.20 -4.95 -12.93
C TYR A 117 -7.54 -4.44 -13.45
N VAL A 118 -7.84 -3.18 -13.16
CA VAL A 118 -9.01 -2.47 -13.69
C VAL A 118 -8.59 -1.04 -13.99
N ASP A 119 -8.94 -0.54 -15.16
CA ASP A 119 -8.77 0.88 -15.49
C ASP A 119 -9.77 1.30 -16.57
N VAL A 120 -10.08 2.60 -16.63
CA VAL A 120 -10.95 3.18 -17.64
C VAL A 120 -10.18 3.39 -18.94
N PHE A 121 -10.69 2.86 -20.04
CA PHE A 121 -10.17 3.06 -21.39
C PHE A 121 -11.33 3.49 -22.31
N ASN A 122 -11.21 4.68 -22.92
CA ASN A 122 -12.26 5.28 -23.76
C ASN A 122 -13.68 5.28 -23.13
N GLY A 123 -13.77 5.51 -21.81
CA GLY A 123 -15.05 5.56 -21.09
C GLY A 123 -15.61 4.21 -20.67
N TYR A 124 -14.98 3.10 -21.05
CA TYR A 124 -15.35 1.75 -20.64
C TYR A 124 -14.26 1.14 -19.75
N LEU A 125 -14.58 0.05 -19.06
CA LEU A 125 -13.62 -0.63 -18.19
C LEU A 125 -12.84 -1.68 -18.96
N TYR A 126 -11.52 -1.62 -18.83
CA TYR A 126 -10.62 -2.73 -19.15
C TYR A 126 -10.32 -3.50 -17.87
N VAL A 127 -10.46 -4.83 -17.92
CA VAL A 127 -10.35 -5.68 -16.74
C VAL A 127 -9.45 -6.88 -17.04
N SER A 128 -8.46 -7.13 -16.19
CA SER A 128 -7.76 -8.42 -16.13
C SER A 128 -8.31 -9.22 -14.96
N ALA A 129 -9.01 -10.31 -15.27
CA ALA A 129 -9.69 -11.15 -14.28
C ALA A 129 -9.19 -12.60 -14.35
N GLN A 130 -9.22 -13.28 -13.22
CA GLN A 130 -8.84 -14.67 -13.07
C GLN A 130 -10.10 -15.53 -13.01
N HIS A 131 -10.21 -16.53 -13.89
CA HIS A 131 -11.28 -17.50 -13.94
C HIS A 131 -10.69 -18.90 -13.68
N GLY A 132 -10.74 -19.36 -12.43
CA GLY A 132 -10.03 -20.56 -12.00
C GLY A 132 -8.52 -20.37 -12.14
N ASP A 133 -7.85 -21.23 -12.91
CA ASP A 133 -6.40 -21.14 -13.13
C ASP A 133 -5.99 -20.24 -14.30
N VAL A 134 -6.95 -19.75 -15.09
CA VAL A 134 -6.67 -18.96 -16.30
C VAL A 134 -7.05 -17.49 -16.09
N CYS A 135 -6.13 -16.59 -16.43
CA CYS A 135 -6.43 -15.17 -16.50
C CYS A 135 -6.97 -14.81 -17.89
N ARG A 136 -7.90 -13.85 -17.95
CA ARG A 136 -8.48 -13.33 -19.19
C ARG A 136 -8.59 -11.82 -19.12
N HIS A 137 -8.48 -11.19 -20.28
CA HIS A 137 -8.63 -9.75 -20.43
C HIS A 137 -10.02 -9.47 -21.00
N HIS A 138 -10.70 -8.49 -20.42
CA HIS A 138 -12.05 -8.11 -20.76
C HIS A 138 -12.12 -6.62 -21.04
N PHE A 139 -12.94 -6.24 -22.00
CA PHE A 139 -13.29 -4.86 -22.28
C PHE A 139 -14.81 -4.71 -22.28
N LEU A 140 -15.32 -3.90 -21.35
CA LEU A 140 -16.76 -3.79 -21.07
C LEU A 140 -17.42 -2.70 -21.91
N ASN A 141 -17.43 -2.88 -23.22
CA ASN A 141 -17.99 -1.96 -24.22
C ASN A 141 -19.36 -2.38 -24.74
N GLU A 142 -20.19 -2.98 -23.89
CA GLU A 142 -21.54 -3.48 -24.21
C GLU A 142 -21.60 -4.64 -25.23
N ALA A 143 -20.45 -5.21 -25.61
CA ALA A 143 -20.40 -6.43 -26.40
C ALA A 143 -20.94 -7.65 -25.61
N GLU A 144 -21.56 -8.59 -26.31
CA GLU A 144 -22.09 -9.83 -25.72
C GLU A 144 -20.95 -10.67 -25.08
N VAL A 145 -19.81 -10.78 -25.77
CA VAL A 145 -18.59 -11.36 -25.25
C VAL A 145 -17.64 -10.24 -24.86
N SER A 146 -17.49 -10.03 -23.56
CA SER A 146 -16.56 -9.02 -23.02
C SER A 146 -15.08 -9.43 -23.11
N GLN A 147 -14.78 -10.73 -23.19
CA GLN A 147 -13.40 -11.22 -23.31
C GLN A 147 -12.80 -10.74 -24.64
N ILE A 148 -11.57 -10.21 -24.57
CA ILE A 148 -10.79 -9.91 -25.76
C ILE A 148 -10.38 -11.23 -26.41
N THR A 149 -10.75 -11.44 -27.66
CA THR A 149 -10.53 -12.71 -28.38
C THR A 149 -9.37 -12.64 -29.38
N ASP A 150 -8.66 -11.51 -29.45
CA ASP A 150 -7.48 -11.36 -30.27
C ASP A 150 -6.38 -12.34 -29.84
N SER A 151 -5.86 -13.10 -30.81
CA SER A 151 -4.85 -14.16 -30.60
C SER A 151 -3.55 -13.70 -29.94
N ASN A 152 -3.21 -12.41 -30.04
CA ASN A 152 -2.00 -11.84 -29.45
C ASN A 152 -2.26 -11.21 -28.07
N CYS A 153 -3.51 -11.19 -27.59
CA CYS A 153 -3.82 -10.74 -26.24
C CYS A 153 -3.16 -11.68 -25.22
N PRO A 154 -2.31 -11.18 -24.30
CA PRO A 154 -1.50 -12.06 -23.48
C PRO A 154 -2.28 -12.80 -22.39
N HIS A 155 -3.46 -12.30 -22.00
CA HIS A 155 -4.31 -12.94 -21.00
C HIS A 155 -3.58 -13.26 -19.68
N THR A 156 -2.88 -12.25 -19.15
CA THR A 156 -2.07 -12.34 -17.92
C THR A 156 -2.49 -11.33 -16.86
N ARG A 157 -2.02 -11.57 -15.63
CA ARG A 157 -2.39 -10.78 -14.44
C ARG A 157 -1.84 -9.35 -14.45
N SER A 158 -0.64 -9.16 -14.99
CA SER A 158 0.09 -7.90 -14.92
C SER A 158 -0.11 -7.08 -16.18
N VAL A 159 -0.87 -6.00 -16.03
CA VAL A 159 -1.31 -5.14 -17.12
C VAL A 159 -1.20 -3.67 -16.67
N ILE A 160 -0.92 -2.77 -17.60
CA ILE A 160 -0.97 -1.33 -17.33
C ILE A 160 -1.36 -0.54 -18.57
N LYS A 161 -2.12 0.54 -18.38
CA LYS A 161 -2.46 1.51 -19.41
C LYS A 161 -1.43 2.64 -19.46
N THR A 162 -0.89 2.93 -20.63
CA THR A 162 -0.08 4.13 -20.89
C THR A 162 -0.02 4.43 -22.38
N ALA A 163 0.33 5.66 -22.76
CA ALA A 163 0.48 6.07 -24.17
C ALA A 163 -0.74 5.68 -25.06
N SER A 164 -1.96 5.74 -24.51
CA SER A 164 -3.20 5.34 -25.18
C SER A 164 -3.24 3.87 -25.66
N LYS A 165 -2.47 3.00 -25.03
CA LYS A 165 -2.42 1.54 -25.26
C LYS A 165 -2.53 0.80 -23.94
N ILE A 166 -2.84 -0.49 -24.02
CA ILE A 166 -2.71 -1.43 -22.90
C ILE A 166 -1.44 -2.26 -23.11
N PHE A 167 -0.61 -2.36 -22.08
CA PHE A 167 0.58 -3.19 -22.05
C PHE A 167 0.34 -4.38 -21.12
N GLY A 168 0.66 -5.59 -21.57
CA GLY A 168 0.49 -6.82 -20.80
C GLY A 168 1.70 -7.73 -20.93
N ILE A 169 2.10 -8.35 -19.82
CA ILE A 169 3.22 -9.30 -19.82
C ILE A 169 2.81 -10.58 -20.55
N SER A 170 3.64 -11.14 -21.43
CA SER A 170 3.34 -12.43 -22.07
C SER A 170 3.30 -13.59 -21.06
N PRO A 171 2.57 -14.70 -21.32
CA PRO A 171 2.47 -15.82 -20.38
C PRO A 171 3.83 -16.42 -19.95
N ASP A 172 4.83 -16.37 -20.81
CA ASP A 172 6.20 -16.82 -20.54
C ASP A 172 7.07 -15.75 -19.86
N GLY A 173 6.56 -14.54 -19.65
CA GLY A 173 7.27 -13.41 -19.05
C GLY A 173 8.37 -12.81 -19.92
N SER A 174 8.63 -13.33 -21.12
CA SER A 174 9.79 -12.95 -21.94
C SER A 174 9.59 -11.67 -22.73
N THR A 175 8.34 -11.23 -22.89
CA THR A 175 7.99 -10.01 -23.63
C THR A 175 6.88 -9.24 -22.92
N VAL A 176 6.77 -7.96 -23.24
CA VAL A 176 5.61 -7.15 -22.86
C VAL A 176 4.89 -6.76 -24.14
N ARG A 177 3.70 -7.31 -24.36
CA ARG A 177 2.87 -7.00 -25.52
C ARG A 177 2.14 -5.68 -25.31
N TYR A 178 1.77 -5.01 -26.40
CA TYR A 178 0.90 -3.84 -26.36
C TYR A 178 -0.21 -3.91 -27.41
N SER A 179 -1.38 -3.37 -27.04
CA SER A 179 -2.53 -3.24 -27.92
C SER A 179 -2.34 -2.13 -28.96
N LYS A 180 -3.26 -2.09 -29.92
CA LYS A 180 -3.46 -0.99 -30.86
C LYS A 180 -3.69 0.33 -30.12
N THR A 181 -3.28 1.44 -30.72
CA THR A 181 -3.53 2.77 -30.16
C THR A 181 -5.03 3.06 -30.14
N GLY A 182 -5.56 3.42 -28.98
CA GLY A 182 -6.95 3.83 -28.83
C GLY A 182 -7.97 2.69 -28.96
N ASP A 183 -7.54 1.44 -29.14
CA ASP A 183 -8.41 0.26 -29.12
C ASP A 183 -7.73 -0.88 -28.35
N PRO A 184 -8.20 -1.19 -27.12
CA PRO A 184 -7.56 -2.18 -26.28
C PRO A 184 -7.94 -3.62 -26.67
N THR A 185 -8.88 -3.80 -27.61
CA THR A 185 -9.34 -5.13 -28.06
C THR A 185 -8.49 -5.73 -29.16
N VAL A 186 -7.67 -4.93 -29.84
CA VAL A 186 -6.85 -5.35 -30.97
C VAL A 186 -5.38 -5.43 -30.58
N TRP A 187 -4.76 -6.60 -30.78
CA TRP A 187 -3.36 -6.92 -30.46
C TRP A 187 -2.59 -7.51 -31.66
N THR A 188 -3.25 -7.71 -32.81
CA THR A 188 -2.61 -8.17 -34.07
C THR A 188 -2.40 -7.09 -35.13
N GLU A 189 -2.88 -5.86 -34.91
CA GLU A 189 -2.79 -4.78 -35.91
C GLU A 189 -1.34 -4.55 -36.36
N THR A 190 -1.11 -4.58 -37.66
CA THR A 190 0.25 -4.40 -38.22
C THR A 190 0.72 -2.97 -37.97
N ASP A 191 1.97 -2.81 -37.57
CA ASP A 191 2.64 -1.53 -37.28
C ASP A 191 2.05 -0.70 -36.11
N ASP A 192 0.98 -1.15 -35.44
CA ASP A 192 0.40 -0.44 -34.27
C ASP A 192 0.26 -1.33 -33.02
N ALA A 193 0.12 -2.65 -33.18
CA ALA A 193 0.20 -3.61 -32.08
C ALA A 193 1.48 -4.45 -32.18
N GLY A 194 2.02 -4.88 -31.04
CA GLY A 194 3.32 -5.54 -31.02
C GLY A 194 3.82 -5.90 -29.64
N PHE A 195 5.14 -5.98 -29.49
CA PHE A 195 5.78 -6.37 -28.24
C PHE A 195 7.12 -5.68 -28.01
N LEU A 196 7.46 -5.51 -26.73
CA LEU A 196 8.75 -5.09 -26.24
C LEU A 196 9.56 -6.34 -25.85
N PRO A 197 10.79 -6.52 -26.37
CA PRO A 197 11.62 -7.69 -26.12
C PRO A 197 12.34 -7.59 -24.75
N THR A 198 11.57 -7.57 -23.67
CA THR A 198 12.08 -7.33 -22.30
C THR A 198 13.02 -8.44 -21.83
N GLY A 199 12.70 -9.70 -22.08
CA GLY A 199 13.51 -10.86 -21.69
C GLY A 199 14.86 -10.96 -22.42
N LEU A 200 14.97 -10.41 -23.64
CA LEU A 200 16.25 -10.34 -24.37
C LEU A 200 17.18 -9.26 -23.80
N ASN A 201 16.61 -8.19 -23.25
CA ASN A 201 17.35 -7.10 -22.61
C ASN A 201 17.59 -7.35 -21.11
N ALA A 202 17.10 -8.47 -20.57
CA ALA A 202 17.27 -8.83 -19.17
C ALA A 202 18.65 -9.47 -18.93
N LEU A 203 19.35 -8.98 -17.91
CA LEU A 203 20.67 -9.49 -17.49
C LEU A 203 20.55 -10.66 -16.49
N GLY A 204 19.54 -10.62 -15.62
CA GLY A 204 19.25 -11.64 -14.61
C GLY A 204 18.02 -12.48 -14.94
N ASN A 205 17.01 -12.48 -14.07
CA ASN A 205 15.73 -13.11 -14.37
C ASN A 205 15.11 -12.46 -15.61
N ARG A 206 14.70 -13.29 -16.57
CA ARG A 206 14.15 -12.86 -17.85
C ARG A 206 12.64 -12.74 -17.84
N GLU A 207 11.99 -13.19 -16.76
CA GLU A 207 10.55 -13.15 -16.61
C GLU A 207 10.13 -11.82 -15.98
N ALA A 208 9.44 -11.00 -16.77
CA ALA A 208 8.70 -9.86 -16.25
C ALA A 208 7.58 -10.35 -15.31
N LYS A 209 7.43 -9.70 -14.16
CA LYS A 209 6.45 -10.03 -13.13
C LYS A 209 5.45 -8.91 -12.92
N ALA A 210 5.86 -7.65 -12.98
CA ALA A 210 4.99 -6.51 -12.75
C ALA A 210 5.26 -5.37 -13.75
N LEU A 211 4.23 -4.56 -13.98
CA LEU A 211 4.30 -3.34 -14.80
C LEU A 211 3.89 -2.15 -13.92
N GLY A 212 4.66 -1.07 -13.98
CA GLY A 212 4.40 0.16 -13.25
C GLY A 212 4.68 1.39 -14.10
N LEU A 213 4.30 2.57 -13.58
CA LEU A 213 4.60 3.85 -14.22
C LEU A 213 5.48 4.70 -13.34
N TYR A 214 6.53 5.22 -13.97
CA TYR A 214 7.47 6.15 -13.37
C TYR A 214 7.62 7.36 -14.31
N ARG A 215 7.14 8.53 -13.90
CA ARG A 215 7.14 9.76 -14.74
C ARG A 215 6.66 9.54 -16.18
N ASN A 216 5.54 8.84 -16.34
CA ASN A 216 4.95 8.44 -17.63
C ASN A 216 5.77 7.45 -18.47
N LYS A 217 6.89 6.96 -17.95
CA LYS A 217 7.67 5.87 -18.54
C LYS A 217 7.17 4.54 -18.02
N LEU A 218 7.16 3.55 -18.89
CA LEU A 218 6.77 2.19 -18.56
C LEU A 218 7.92 1.52 -17.82
N VAL A 219 7.67 1.05 -16.60
CA VAL A 219 8.63 0.25 -15.84
C VAL A 219 8.20 -1.20 -15.90
N VAL A 220 9.08 -2.05 -16.42
CA VAL A 220 8.90 -3.49 -16.44
C VAL A 220 9.78 -4.07 -15.33
N LEU A 221 9.15 -4.63 -14.30
CA LEU A 221 9.86 -5.24 -13.18
C LEU A 221 9.90 -6.77 -13.34
N MET A 222 11.10 -7.31 -13.26
CA MET A 222 11.38 -8.72 -13.03
C MET A 222 11.54 -8.95 -11.51
N ARG A 223 11.90 -10.17 -11.12
CA ARG A 223 12.16 -10.49 -9.71
C ARG A 223 13.40 -9.77 -9.15
N ASP A 224 14.45 -9.65 -9.96
CA ASP A 224 15.79 -9.19 -9.56
C ASP A 224 16.30 -7.97 -10.35
N GLY A 225 15.45 -7.37 -11.19
CA GLY A 225 15.81 -6.21 -12.00
C GLY A 225 14.58 -5.51 -12.57
N ALA A 226 14.80 -4.31 -13.09
CA ALA A 226 13.78 -3.49 -13.72
C ALA A 226 14.31 -2.86 -15.02
N GLN A 227 13.41 -2.61 -15.95
CA GLN A 227 13.68 -1.92 -17.20
C GLN A 227 12.75 -0.73 -17.34
N VAL A 228 13.27 0.42 -17.75
CA VAL A 228 12.51 1.63 -18.00
C VAL A 228 12.44 1.88 -19.50
N TRP A 229 11.22 1.95 -20.00
CA TRP A 229 10.90 2.08 -21.41
C TRP A 229 10.18 3.41 -21.67
N TYR A 230 10.58 4.08 -22.74
CA TYR A 230 9.78 5.15 -23.32
C TYR A 230 8.61 4.51 -24.09
N ALA A 231 7.39 4.79 -23.63
CA ALA A 231 6.16 4.33 -24.28
C ALA A 231 5.53 5.49 -25.07
N ASP A 232 5.17 5.24 -26.32
CA ASP A 232 4.59 6.22 -27.24
C ASP A 232 3.44 5.60 -28.04
N PRO A 233 2.43 6.38 -28.49
CA PRO A 233 1.42 5.87 -29.42
C PRO A 233 2.03 5.31 -30.71
N ASP A 234 3.13 5.87 -31.22
CA ASP A 234 3.88 5.34 -32.36
C ASP A 234 4.86 4.25 -31.90
N PRO A 235 4.66 2.97 -32.28
CA PRO A 235 5.55 1.88 -31.87
C PRO A 235 7.00 2.06 -32.29
N THR A 236 7.28 2.82 -33.36
CA THR A 236 8.65 3.03 -33.85
C THR A 236 9.45 3.99 -32.96
N ALA A 237 8.76 4.79 -32.14
CA ALA A 237 9.37 5.68 -31.16
C ALA A 237 9.65 5.00 -29.81
N MET A 238 9.06 3.82 -29.55
CA MET A 238 9.29 3.10 -28.31
C MET A 238 10.73 2.60 -28.20
N CYS A 239 11.40 2.89 -27.08
CA CYS A 239 12.76 2.44 -26.86
C CYS A 239 13.07 2.15 -25.39
N LEU A 240 14.04 1.26 -25.15
CA LEU A 240 14.59 1.00 -23.83
C LEU A 240 15.52 2.16 -23.45
N GLU A 241 15.24 2.83 -22.34
CA GLU A 241 16.05 3.96 -21.88
C GLU A 241 17.06 3.56 -20.81
N GLU A 242 16.66 2.73 -19.85
CA GLU A 242 17.49 2.38 -18.71
C GLU A 242 17.19 0.96 -18.21
N THR A 243 18.21 0.31 -17.66
CA THR A 243 18.07 -0.96 -16.95
C THR A 243 18.63 -0.78 -15.54
N VAL A 244 17.89 -1.27 -14.55
CA VAL A 244 18.22 -1.15 -13.13
C VAL A 244 18.36 -2.55 -12.56
N GLU A 245 19.52 -2.87 -12.02
CA GLU A 245 19.80 -4.18 -11.42
C GLU A 245 19.45 -4.21 -9.92
N ASN A 246 19.15 -5.40 -9.40
CA ASN A 246 18.84 -5.67 -7.99
C ASN A 246 17.57 -4.99 -7.45
N VAL A 247 16.75 -4.43 -8.34
CA VAL A 247 15.48 -3.76 -8.02
C VAL A 247 14.37 -4.49 -8.74
N GLY A 248 13.55 -5.25 -8.02
CA GLY A 248 12.51 -6.10 -8.60
C GLY A 248 11.42 -6.47 -7.61
N THR A 249 10.40 -7.18 -8.10
CA THR A 249 9.25 -7.59 -7.30
C THR A 249 8.63 -8.89 -7.79
N SER A 250 8.13 -9.69 -6.85
CA SER A 250 7.25 -10.83 -7.12
C SER A 250 5.76 -10.50 -6.89
N PHE A 251 5.44 -9.27 -6.48
CA PHE A 251 4.11 -8.84 -6.00
C PHE A 251 3.53 -7.74 -6.91
N PRO A 252 2.93 -8.11 -8.06
CA PRO A 252 2.49 -7.14 -9.08
C PRO A 252 1.37 -6.20 -8.63
N GLN A 253 0.59 -6.57 -7.61
CA GLN A 253 -0.49 -5.73 -7.09
C GLN A 253 -0.06 -4.82 -5.93
N SER A 254 1.24 -4.81 -5.60
CA SER A 254 1.81 -3.92 -4.57
C SER A 254 2.31 -2.58 -5.11
N LEU A 255 2.20 -2.36 -6.43
CA LEU A 255 2.74 -1.18 -7.10
C LEU A 255 1.76 -0.01 -6.97
N ALA A 256 2.26 1.19 -6.67
CA ALA A 256 1.50 2.42 -6.83
C ALA A 256 2.43 3.60 -7.16
N THR A 257 1.94 4.51 -8.00
CA THR A 257 2.67 5.73 -8.37
C THR A 257 2.34 6.84 -7.36
N VAL A 258 3.36 7.40 -6.71
CA VAL A 258 3.26 8.47 -5.71
C VAL A 258 4.06 9.68 -6.17
N ALA A 259 3.39 10.78 -6.51
CA ALA A 259 4.03 12.02 -6.96
C ALA A 259 5.07 11.84 -8.09
N GLY A 260 4.81 10.90 -9.00
CA GLY A 260 5.66 10.54 -10.14
C GLY A 260 6.72 9.48 -9.87
N ASP A 261 6.92 9.11 -8.60
CA ASP A 261 7.80 8.02 -8.18
C ASP A 261 7.01 6.71 -8.10
N LEU A 262 7.65 5.56 -8.29
CA LEU A 262 6.98 4.25 -8.25
C LEU A 262 7.37 3.52 -6.96
N TYR A 263 6.38 3.22 -6.10
CA TYR A 263 6.56 2.46 -4.86
C TYR A 263 6.01 1.06 -5.01
N PHE A 264 6.68 0.08 -4.40
CA PHE A 264 6.29 -1.32 -4.49
C PHE A 264 6.92 -2.17 -3.38
N LEU A 265 6.36 -3.36 -3.18
CA LEU A 265 6.88 -4.38 -2.29
C LEU A 265 7.78 -5.34 -3.07
N SER A 266 9.01 -5.53 -2.61
CA SER A 266 9.93 -6.57 -3.10
C SER A 266 9.91 -7.79 -2.17
N ASP A 267 10.58 -8.88 -2.57
CA ASP A 267 10.77 -10.09 -1.75
C ASP A 267 11.44 -9.80 -0.38
N PHE A 268 12.10 -8.65 -0.23
CA PHE A 268 12.89 -8.30 0.96
C PHE A 268 12.39 -7.07 1.73
N GLY A 269 11.35 -6.39 1.25
CA GLY A 269 10.83 -5.14 1.83
C GLY A 269 10.36 -4.13 0.79
N PHE A 270 9.95 -2.95 1.22
CA PHE A 270 9.47 -1.88 0.33
C PHE A 270 10.62 -1.17 -0.37
N ARG A 271 10.46 -0.86 -1.66
CA ARG A 271 11.46 -0.17 -2.49
C ARG A 271 10.79 0.90 -3.33
N SER A 272 11.61 1.79 -3.89
CA SER A 272 11.10 2.87 -4.74
C SER A 272 12.03 3.20 -5.90
N ILE A 273 11.44 3.58 -7.03
CA ILE A 273 12.16 4.12 -8.19
C ILE A 273 11.93 5.63 -8.20
N THR A 274 13.00 6.41 -7.98
CA THR A 274 12.98 7.88 -7.82
C THR A 274 14.14 8.55 -8.58
N THR A 275 14.06 9.83 -8.92
CA THR A 275 15.25 10.56 -9.42
C THR A 275 16.07 11.12 -8.27
N GLN A 276 17.39 10.92 -8.28
CA GLN A 276 18.28 11.80 -7.53
C GLN A 276 18.47 13.13 -8.29
N GLN A 277 18.42 14.25 -7.57
CA GLN A 277 18.27 15.60 -8.16
C GLN A 277 19.54 16.20 -8.77
N LEU A 278 20.62 15.43 -9.03
CA LEU A 278 21.88 16.00 -9.57
C LEU A 278 22.73 15.14 -10.52
N VAL A 279 22.40 13.87 -10.78
CA VAL A 279 23.05 13.08 -11.85
C VAL A 279 22.03 12.12 -12.46
N SER A 280 22.01 12.01 -13.79
CA SER A 280 21.15 11.12 -14.57
C SER A 280 21.47 9.63 -14.32
N ARG A 281 21.02 9.09 -13.18
CA ARG A 281 20.77 7.67 -12.93
C ARG A 281 19.58 7.53 -11.99
N LEU A 282 18.80 6.47 -12.20
CA LEU A 282 17.85 6.00 -11.20
C LEU A 282 18.62 5.44 -10.00
N ASP A 283 18.58 6.15 -8.87
CA ASP A 283 19.02 5.61 -7.59
C ASP A 283 17.80 5.04 -6.85
N ASP A 284 17.90 3.79 -6.40
CA ASP A 284 16.95 3.18 -5.46
C ASP A 284 17.03 3.96 -4.14
N LEU A 285 15.98 4.70 -3.81
CA LEU A 285 15.82 5.23 -2.47
C LEU A 285 15.20 4.09 -1.64
N ASP A 286 16.01 3.52 -0.75
CA ASP A 286 15.57 2.44 0.14
C ASP A 286 14.59 2.97 1.21
N ILE A 287 13.36 3.25 0.77
CA ILE A 287 12.27 3.72 1.62
C ILE A 287 11.84 2.65 2.62
N GLY A 288 12.05 1.36 2.34
CA GLY A 288 11.61 0.25 3.18
C GLY A 288 12.58 -0.13 4.29
N SER A 289 13.86 0.24 4.20
CA SER A 289 14.87 -0.04 5.24
C SER A 289 14.44 0.27 6.69
N PRO A 290 13.63 1.30 6.98
CA PRO A 290 13.12 1.55 8.33
C PRO A 290 12.19 0.44 8.87
N VAL A 291 11.50 -0.31 8.00
CA VAL A 291 10.47 -1.30 8.35
C VAL A 291 10.75 -2.72 7.86
N ASP A 292 11.85 -2.97 7.12
CA ASP A 292 12.22 -4.30 6.60
C ASP A 292 12.13 -5.41 7.67
N THR A 293 12.49 -5.13 8.92
CA THR A 293 12.44 -6.09 10.04
C THR A 293 11.02 -6.48 10.46
N LEU A 294 10.02 -5.63 10.19
CA LEU A 294 8.60 -5.91 10.42
C LEU A 294 7.95 -6.58 9.21
N VAL A 295 8.37 -6.20 8.00
CA VAL A 295 7.76 -6.70 6.76
C VAL A 295 8.18 -8.14 6.47
N ARG A 296 9.44 -8.51 6.71
CA ARG A 296 9.96 -9.85 6.37
C ARG A 296 9.22 -11.00 7.06
N PRO A 297 8.92 -10.96 8.38
CA PRO A 297 8.10 -11.99 9.01
C PRO A 297 6.69 -12.09 8.40
N VAL A 298 6.07 -10.94 8.10
CA VAL A 298 4.72 -10.90 7.49
C VAL A 298 4.74 -11.53 6.10
N LEU A 299 5.81 -11.31 5.32
CA LEU A 299 5.99 -11.93 4.00
C LEU A 299 6.25 -13.44 4.06
N GLN A 300 6.80 -13.97 5.16
CA GLN A 300 7.00 -15.42 5.31
C GLN A 300 5.70 -16.18 5.55
N ASP A 301 4.73 -15.53 6.19
CA ASP A 301 3.43 -16.11 6.55
C ASP A 301 2.27 -15.67 5.63
N VAL A 302 2.60 -14.96 4.54
CA VAL A 302 1.61 -14.38 3.63
C VAL A 302 0.74 -15.46 2.99
N LYS A 303 -0.59 -15.27 3.02
CA LYS A 303 -1.56 -16.19 2.40
C LYS A 303 -2.19 -15.60 1.14
N GLY A 304 -2.59 -14.34 1.19
CA GLY A 304 -3.15 -13.61 0.06
C GLY A 304 -2.10 -12.89 -0.79
N ALA A 305 -2.53 -12.26 -1.87
CA ALA A 305 -1.66 -11.38 -2.65
C ALA A 305 -1.63 -9.98 -2.01
N PRO A 306 -0.45 -9.38 -1.75
CA PRO A 306 -0.35 -8.01 -1.31
C PRO A 306 -1.05 -7.05 -2.27
N LYS A 307 -1.87 -6.13 -1.73
CA LYS A 307 -2.59 -5.11 -2.50
C LYS A 307 -2.06 -3.74 -2.11
N ALA A 308 -1.87 -2.84 -3.05
CA ALA A 308 -1.48 -1.47 -2.76
C ALA A 308 -2.34 -0.45 -3.51
N VAL A 309 -2.50 0.72 -2.91
CA VAL A 309 -3.17 1.88 -3.50
C VAL A 309 -2.51 3.14 -2.98
N TYR A 310 -2.55 4.20 -3.78
CA TYR A 310 -2.24 5.53 -3.29
C TYR A 310 -3.53 6.22 -2.84
N PHE A 311 -3.62 6.51 -1.56
CA PHE A 311 -4.78 7.17 -0.98
C PHE A 311 -4.61 8.70 -1.05
N TYR A 312 -5.34 9.33 -1.96
CA TYR A 312 -5.26 10.77 -2.21
C TYR A 312 -5.77 11.62 -1.04
N GLY A 313 -6.75 11.13 -0.27
CA GLY A 313 -7.34 11.87 0.85
C GLY A 313 -6.31 12.29 1.90
N THR A 314 -5.38 11.39 2.24
CA THR A 314 -4.33 11.64 3.25
C THR A 314 -2.92 11.75 2.66
N GLY A 315 -2.73 11.52 1.36
CA GLY A 315 -1.41 11.53 0.71
C GLY A 315 -0.54 10.35 1.16
N GLN A 316 -1.12 9.16 1.20
CA GLN A 316 -0.47 7.96 1.75
C GLN A 316 -0.34 6.86 0.70
N TYR A 317 0.82 6.19 0.69
CA TYR A 317 0.94 4.88 0.07
C TYR A 317 0.52 3.81 1.07
N LEU A 318 -0.44 2.97 0.69
CA LEU A 318 -0.98 1.90 1.51
C LEU A 318 -0.66 0.58 0.84
N CYS A 319 -0.07 -0.35 1.57
CA CYS A 319 0.09 -1.73 1.12
C CYS A 319 -0.41 -2.70 2.18
N ALA A 320 -1.49 -3.41 1.86
CA ALA A 320 -2.10 -4.42 2.70
C ALA A 320 -1.54 -5.81 2.36
N ILE A 321 -1.12 -6.53 3.40
CA ILE A 321 -0.69 -7.92 3.37
C ILE A 321 -1.58 -8.66 4.36
N ASP A 322 -2.58 -9.38 3.83
CA ASP A 322 -3.67 -9.98 4.60
C ASP A 322 -4.37 -8.95 5.51
N ARG A 323 -4.06 -8.94 6.82
CA ARG A 323 -4.64 -8.02 7.82
C ARG A 323 -3.71 -6.88 8.23
N GLN A 324 -2.42 -6.99 7.89
CA GLN A 324 -1.43 -5.97 8.22
C GLN A 324 -1.36 -4.98 7.06
N MET A 325 -1.58 -3.70 7.33
CA MET A 325 -1.41 -2.65 6.33
C MET A 325 -0.24 -1.76 6.69
N PHE A 326 0.77 -1.71 5.83
CA PHE A 326 1.88 -0.79 5.96
C PHE A 326 1.52 0.53 5.27
N VAL A 327 1.68 1.62 6.01
CA VAL A 327 1.23 2.95 5.59
C VAL A 327 2.42 3.88 5.57
N TYR A 328 2.71 4.43 4.40
CA TYR A 328 3.77 5.40 4.21
C TYR A 328 3.17 6.78 3.94
N SER A 329 3.24 7.65 4.94
CA SER A 329 2.84 9.06 4.84
C SER A 329 3.95 9.85 4.14
N VAL A 330 3.61 10.54 3.05
CA VAL A 330 4.56 11.35 2.28
C VAL A 330 4.03 12.76 2.10
N SER A 331 4.83 13.76 2.48
CA SER A 331 4.56 15.16 2.16
C SER A 331 5.86 15.88 1.84
N ARG A 332 6.00 16.34 0.59
CA ARG A 332 7.18 17.13 0.18
C ARG A 332 7.19 18.51 0.84
N THR A 333 6.02 19.11 1.06
CA THR A 333 5.88 20.44 1.69
C THR A 333 6.21 20.40 3.18
N SER A 334 5.66 19.42 3.91
CA SER A 334 5.92 19.27 5.35
C SER A 334 7.17 18.43 5.66
N ARG A 335 7.87 17.94 4.61
CA ARG A 335 9.05 17.05 4.70
C ARG A 335 8.78 15.76 5.51
N ILE A 336 7.60 15.18 5.33
CA ILE A 336 7.20 13.93 5.99
C ILE A 336 7.56 12.75 5.09
N ALA A 337 8.19 11.76 5.70
CA ALA A 337 8.51 10.46 5.11
C ALA A 337 8.48 9.44 6.26
N ALA A 338 7.29 8.94 6.57
CA ALA A 338 7.05 8.20 7.80
C ALA A 338 6.28 6.91 7.54
N TRP A 339 6.83 5.80 8.03
CA TRP A 339 6.11 4.53 8.09
C TRP A 339 5.29 4.40 9.36
N SER A 340 4.14 3.78 9.21
CA SER A 340 3.28 3.28 10.27
C SER A 340 2.67 1.94 9.85
N ARG A 341 2.06 1.23 10.79
CA ARG A 341 1.38 -0.04 10.48
C ARG A 341 0.00 -0.08 11.11
N TYR A 342 -0.98 -0.56 10.37
CA TYR A 342 -2.32 -0.80 10.86
C TYR A 342 -2.54 -2.31 10.98
N ASP A 343 -3.16 -2.70 12.07
CA ASP A 343 -3.65 -4.04 12.31
C ASP A 343 -5.17 -3.99 12.14
N LEU A 344 -5.65 -4.54 11.03
CA LEU A 344 -7.06 -4.51 10.65
C LEU A 344 -7.79 -5.73 11.22
N PRO A 345 -9.08 -5.61 11.58
CA PRO A 345 -9.88 -6.74 12.06
C PRO A 345 -10.32 -7.68 10.95
N VAL A 346 -10.04 -7.34 9.69
CA VAL A 346 -10.44 -8.07 8.47
C VAL A 346 -9.26 -8.23 7.51
N THR A 347 -9.32 -9.21 6.62
CA THR A 347 -8.36 -9.34 5.50
C THR A 347 -8.73 -8.39 4.38
N VAL A 348 -7.74 -7.86 3.68
CA VAL A 348 -7.95 -6.98 2.52
C VAL A 348 -7.88 -7.80 1.24
N ASP A 349 -9.04 -8.08 0.64
CA ASP A 349 -9.12 -8.82 -0.63
C ASP A 349 -8.97 -7.85 -1.81
N ALA A 350 -9.54 -6.65 -1.68
CA ALA A 350 -9.38 -5.53 -2.61
C ALA A 350 -9.55 -4.21 -1.87
N MET A 351 -8.93 -3.14 -2.37
CA MET A 351 -9.13 -1.79 -1.86
C MET A 351 -8.95 -0.77 -2.97
N ASP A 352 -9.72 0.30 -2.92
CA ASP A 352 -9.59 1.41 -3.86
C ASP A 352 -10.16 2.70 -3.25
N GLU A 353 -9.81 3.83 -3.86
CA GLU A 353 -10.20 5.18 -3.43
C GLU A 353 -11.26 5.76 -4.38
N LEU A 354 -12.36 6.25 -3.82
CA LEU A 354 -13.38 6.99 -4.57
C LEU A 354 -13.76 8.29 -3.84
N ASN A 355 -13.53 9.42 -4.51
CA ASN A 355 -13.89 10.78 -4.07
C ASN A 355 -13.30 11.19 -2.71
N GLY A 356 -12.04 10.85 -2.45
CA GLY A 356 -11.32 11.11 -1.21
C GLY A 356 -11.57 10.09 -0.11
N VAL A 357 -12.31 9.00 -0.38
CA VAL A 357 -12.63 7.96 0.61
C VAL A 357 -12.03 6.63 0.19
N LEU A 358 -11.30 5.98 1.10
CA LEU A 358 -10.76 4.65 0.89
C LEU A 358 -11.80 3.59 1.26
N TYR A 359 -12.02 2.64 0.35
CA TYR A 359 -12.88 1.49 0.54
C TYR A 359 -12.06 0.21 0.58
N ILE A 360 -12.40 -0.69 1.48
CA ILE A 360 -11.75 -1.97 1.71
C ILE A 360 -12.80 -3.07 1.62
N ARG A 361 -12.55 -4.06 0.76
CA ARG A 361 -13.38 -5.25 0.61
C ARG A 361 -12.75 -6.44 1.34
N SER A 362 -13.58 -7.16 2.09
CA SER A 362 -13.23 -8.43 2.74
C SER A 362 -14.36 -9.45 2.52
N GLY A 363 -14.13 -10.43 1.66
CA GLY A 363 -15.17 -11.31 1.16
C GLY A 363 -16.28 -10.52 0.46
N ASP A 364 -17.48 -10.60 1.03
CA ASP A 364 -18.67 -9.87 0.55
C ASP A 364 -18.90 -8.56 1.32
N ASP A 365 -18.20 -8.33 2.42
CA ASP A 365 -18.37 -7.13 3.23
C ASP A 365 -17.45 -6.00 2.71
N VAL A 366 -17.98 -4.78 2.63
CA VAL A 366 -17.22 -3.58 2.26
C VAL A 366 -17.25 -2.57 3.40
N TYR A 367 -16.07 -2.05 3.70
CA TYR A 367 -15.81 -1.07 4.74
C TYR A 367 -15.29 0.22 4.10
N LYS A 368 -15.69 1.37 4.62
CA LYS A 368 -14.99 2.63 4.36
C LYS A 368 -14.02 2.91 5.51
N LEU A 369 -12.87 3.50 5.20
CA LEU A 369 -11.99 4.10 6.19
C LEU A 369 -12.59 5.46 6.58
N ASP A 370 -13.20 5.53 7.75
CA ASP A 370 -14.08 6.62 8.17
C ASP A 370 -13.36 7.54 9.17
N GLU A 371 -13.07 8.78 8.76
CA GLU A 371 -12.33 9.76 9.58
C GLU A 371 -13.06 10.13 10.88
N GLU A 372 -14.39 10.01 10.88
CA GLU A 372 -15.22 10.26 12.05
C GLU A 372 -15.32 9.04 12.99
N ALA A 373 -14.86 7.87 12.54
CA ALA A 373 -14.85 6.65 13.34
C ALA A 373 -13.49 6.45 14.03
N HIS A 374 -13.53 5.99 15.28
CA HIS A 374 -12.33 5.65 16.07
C HIS A 374 -12.37 4.20 16.60
N THR A 375 -13.19 3.38 15.96
CA THR A 375 -13.37 1.94 16.18
C THR A 375 -13.49 1.26 14.82
N ASP A 376 -13.20 -0.03 14.74
CA ASP A 376 -13.49 -0.80 13.53
C ASP A 376 -14.82 -1.54 13.68
N ASP A 377 -15.85 -1.00 13.06
CA ASP A 377 -17.21 -1.54 13.04
C ASP A 377 -17.76 -1.75 14.47
N GLY A 378 -17.50 -0.76 15.33
CA GLY A 378 -17.85 -0.77 16.75
C GLY A 378 -16.85 -1.49 17.66
N GLN A 379 -15.86 -2.21 17.11
CA GLN A 379 -14.80 -2.85 17.87
C GLN A 379 -13.65 -1.88 18.15
N GLU A 380 -13.30 -1.71 19.43
CA GLU A 380 -12.11 -0.95 19.82
C GLU A 380 -10.83 -1.64 19.33
N TYR A 381 -9.89 -0.84 18.84
CA TYR A 381 -8.54 -1.27 18.50
C TYR A 381 -7.49 -0.45 19.25
N GLU A 382 -6.37 -1.11 19.48
CA GLU A 382 -5.26 -0.54 20.23
C GLU A 382 -4.33 0.28 19.33
N VAL A 383 -4.04 1.49 19.77
CA VAL A 383 -2.98 2.36 19.25
C VAL A 383 -1.77 2.23 20.16
N VAL A 384 -0.58 2.02 19.58
CA VAL A 384 0.68 2.00 20.33
C VAL A 384 1.69 2.91 19.64
N LEU A 385 2.24 3.85 20.41
CA LEU A 385 3.41 4.63 20.03
C LEU A 385 4.53 4.31 21.00
N GLU A 386 5.70 3.94 20.48
CA GLU A 386 6.87 3.64 21.30
C GLU A 386 8.09 4.36 20.74
N LEU A 387 8.73 5.20 21.56
CA LEU A 387 10.00 5.83 21.24
C LEU A 387 11.15 4.88 21.63
N PRO A 388 12.33 4.97 21.00
CA PRO A 388 13.48 4.16 21.35
C PRO A 388 14.04 4.49 22.74
N TYR A 389 14.96 3.65 23.22
CA TYR A 389 15.67 3.90 24.46
C TYR A 389 16.65 5.06 24.30
N MET A 390 16.47 6.08 25.12
CA MET A 390 17.24 7.32 25.03
C MET A 390 17.96 7.64 26.32
N ASN A 391 19.23 8.06 26.20
CA ASN A 391 20.07 8.47 27.32
C ASN A 391 19.99 9.98 27.65
N PHE A 392 19.04 10.71 27.06
CA PHE A 392 18.86 12.17 27.19
C PHE A 392 20.16 12.97 27.00
N LYS A 393 20.97 12.59 25.99
CA LYS A 393 22.26 13.21 25.62
C LYS A 393 23.36 13.05 26.67
N THR A 394 23.16 12.18 27.67
CA THR A 394 24.12 11.92 28.75
C THR A 394 24.26 10.39 28.96
N PRO A 395 25.03 9.71 28.08
CA PRO A 395 25.22 8.26 28.15
C PRO A 395 25.91 7.84 29.46
N GLY A 396 25.49 6.70 30.02
CA GLY A 396 26.10 6.11 31.22
C GLY A 396 25.83 6.83 32.55
N ILE A 397 25.10 7.95 32.53
CA ILE A 397 24.69 8.66 33.74
C ILE A 397 23.34 8.12 34.20
N LEU A 398 23.26 7.67 35.46
CA LEU A 398 22.01 7.30 36.10
C LEU A 398 21.15 8.54 36.28
N LYS A 399 19.87 8.44 35.95
CA LYS A 399 18.90 9.54 36.06
C LYS A 399 17.70 9.03 36.83
N ARG A 400 17.08 9.90 37.62
CA ARG A 400 15.73 9.71 38.11
C ARG A 400 14.80 10.57 37.26
N VAL A 401 13.94 9.93 36.49
CA VAL A 401 12.74 10.57 35.95
C VAL A 401 11.77 10.67 37.12
N TYR A 402 11.22 11.87 37.35
CA TYR A 402 10.26 12.14 38.43
C TYR A 402 8.91 12.63 37.88
N GLY A 403 8.83 12.93 36.59
CA GLY A 403 7.56 13.08 35.91
C GLY A 403 7.66 13.51 34.46
N VAL A 404 6.49 13.65 33.87
CA VAL A 404 6.31 13.95 32.45
C VAL A 404 5.16 14.94 32.25
N ASP A 405 5.17 15.63 31.12
CA ASP A 405 4.04 16.40 30.61
C ASP A 405 3.77 16.03 29.15
N LEU A 406 2.49 15.95 28.80
CA LEU A 406 2.02 15.57 27.47
C LEU A 406 1.18 16.69 26.86
N VAL A 407 1.46 17.01 25.60
CA VAL A 407 0.55 17.77 24.74
C VAL A 407 -0.15 16.77 23.84
N MET A 408 -1.42 16.53 24.11
CA MET A 408 -2.23 15.58 23.36
C MET A 408 -3.72 15.94 23.36
N GLN A 409 -4.42 15.42 22.36
CA GLN A 409 -5.88 15.34 22.33
C GLN A 409 -6.33 13.93 22.71
N GLY A 410 -7.42 13.84 23.49
CA GLY A 410 -7.97 12.57 23.93
C GLY A 410 -7.30 12.05 25.20
N GLU A 411 -7.09 10.73 25.28
CA GLU A 411 -6.47 10.08 26.43
C GLU A 411 -5.52 8.97 26.00
N CYS A 412 -4.54 8.69 26.85
CA CYS A 412 -3.66 7.53 26.69
C CYS A 412 -3.22 6.97 28.05
N TYR A 413 -2.78 5.72 28.02
CA TYR A 413 -2.02 5.07 29.08
C TYR A 413 -0.55 5.28 28.76
N PHE A 414 0.12 6.06 29.61
CA PHE A 414 1.54 6.37 29.50
C PHE A 414 2.36 5.43 30.38
N SER A 415 3.48 4.93 29.86
CA SER A 415 4.44 4.14 30.63
C SER A 415 5.86 4.40 30.13
N MET A 416 6.86 4.01 30.93
CA MET A 416 8.27 4.25 30.63
C MET A 416 9.07 2.96 30.77
N GLY A 417 9.66 2.51 29.66
CA GLY A 417 10.70 1.48 29.68
C GLY A 417 11.98 2.04 30.31
N PHE A 418 12.67 1.27 31.16
CA PHE A 418 13.84 1.76 31.90
C PHE A 418 15.05 0.80 31.89
N ASP A 419 14.94 -0.38 31.26
CA ASP A 419 16.08 -1.27 31.05
C ASP A 419 16.12 -1.76 29.59
N VAL A 420 17.09 -1.29 28.83
CA VAL A 420 17.25 -1.67 27.41
C VAL A 420 17.56 -3.16 27.19
N ARG A 421 17.98 -3.88 28.23
CA ARG A 421 18.25 -5.33 28.18
C ARG A 421 16.97 -6.15 28.39
N ASN A 422 15.95 -5.54 28.99
CA ASN A 422 14.67 -6.17 29.25
C ASN A 422 13.52 -5.26 28.80
N HIS A 423 12.97 -5.51 27.62
CA HIS A 423 11.87 -4.73 27.07
C HIS A 423 10.58 -4.79 27.90
N GLU A 424 10.44 -5.76 28.80
CA GLU A 424 9.31 -5.85 29.73
C GLU A 424 9.52 -5.01 31.00
N ALA A 425 10.72 -4.46 31.21
CA ALA A 425 11.02 -3.55 32.32
C ALA A 425 10.44 -2.16 32.04
N VAL A 426 9.13 -2.05 32.27
CA VAL A 426 8.33 -0.86 32.05
C VAL A 426 7.64 -0.49 33.37
N THR A 427 7.48 0.80 33.64
CA THR A 427 6.65 1.27 34.76
C THR A 427 5.19 0.87 34.60
N ASP A 428 4.43 0.89 35.70
CA ASP A 428 2.98 0.82 35.63
C ASP A 428 2.41 1.94 34.74
N GLU A 429 1.30 1.64 34.07
CA GLU A 429 0.63 2.58 33.19
C GLU A 429 -0.11 3.66 33.98
N VAL A 430 0.13 4.93 33.63
CA VAL A 430 -0.60 6.07 34.16
C VAL A 430 -1.58 6.56 33.10
N ARG A 431 -2.88 6.60 33.44
CA ARG A 431 -3.89 7.19 32.55
C ARG A 431 -3.74 8.71 32.56
N VAL A 432 -3.54 9.27 31.38
CA VAL A 432 -3.43 10.72 31.16
C VAL A 432 -4.57 11.15 30.23
N VAL A 433 -5.19 12.30 30.51
CA VAL A 433 -6.30 12.85 29.73
C VAL A 433 -6.00 14.30 29.37
N GLY A 434 -6.10 14.62 28.08
CA GLY A 434 -5.88 15.95 27.53
C GLY A 434 -4.45 16.48 27.66
N ASN A 435 -4.30 17.77 27.46
CA ASN A 435 -3.04 18.48 27.58
C ASN A 435 -2.71 18.75 29.06
N THR A 436 -1.54 18.33 29.53
CA THR A 436 -1.11 18.54 30.92
C THR A 436 -0.27 19.80 31.11
N TYR A 437 0.15 20.46 30.03
CA TYR A 437 0.92 21.72 30.12
C TYR A 437 0.13 22.78 30.90
N GLY A 438 0.73 23.28 31.98
CA GLY A 438 0.12 24.27 32.86
C GLY A 438 -0.92 23.71 33.85
N GLY A 439 -1.32 22.44 33.73
CA GLY A 439 -2.27 21.76 34.61
C GLY A 439 -1.62 20.95 35.74
N GLY A 440 -0.34 20.60 35.59
CA GLY A 440 0.43 19.87 36.60
C GLY A 440 1.17 18.68 35.98
N LEU A 441 2.38 18.43 36.47
CA LEU A 441 3.26 17.35 36.01
C LEU A 441 2.68 15.99 36.43
N ILE A 442 2.67 15.04 35.49
CA ILE A 442 2.28 13.66 35.77
C ILE A 442 3.43 13.00 36.54
N PRO A 443 3.23 12.61 37.81
CA PRO A 443 4.29 12.02 38.60
C PRO A 443 4.64 10.64 38.06
N LEU A 444 5.91 10.43 37.77
CA LEU A 444 6.45 9.14 37.34
C LEU A 444 7.85 9.01 37.90
N GLU A 445 8.03 8.18 38.92
CA GLU A 445 9.32 7.96 39.57
C GLU A 445 9.96 6.67 39.06
N VAL A 446 11.00 6.82 38.23
CA VAL A 446 11.77 5.69 37.72
C VAL A 446 13.23 6.07 37.54
N ALA A 447 14.14 5.16 37.89
CA ALA A 447 15.57 5.35 37.75
C ALA A 447 16.16 4.44 36.68
N GLY A 448 17.06 4.97 35.86
CA GLY A 448 17.65 4.29 34.73
C GLY A 448 18.69 5.13 34.01
N THR A 449 19.46 4.52 33.13
CA THR A 449 20.44 5.21 32.26
C THR A 449 19.82 5.63 30.94
N GLU A 450 18.90 4.81 30.42
CA GLU A 450 18.13 5.01 29.20
C GLU A 450 16.64 4.78 29.46
N PHE A 451 15.78 5.51 28.74
CA PHE A 451 14.33 5.42 28.90
C PHE A 451 13.60 5.35 27.56
N SER A 452 12.50 4.60 27.52
CA SER A 452 11.66 4.38 26.34
C SER A 452 10.21 4.78 26.64
N PRO A 453 9.76 6.00 26.25
CA PRO A 453 8.37 6.40 26.40
C PRO A 453 7.43 5.54 25.56
N ARG A 454 6.35 5.05 26.17
CA ARG A 454 5.30 4.26 25.51
C ARG A 454 3.92 4.84 25.79
N PHE A 455 3.14 4.96 24.72
CA PHE A 455 1.77 5.46 24.72
C PHE A 455 0.82 4.39 24.19
N ARG A 456 -0.23 4.10 24.94
CA ARG A 456 -1.27 3.15 24.54
C ARG A 456 -2.64 3.82 24.61
N ASN A 457 -3.40 3.79 23.52
CA ASN A 457 -4.79 4.24 23.48
C ASN A 457 -5.68 3.09 22.99
N VAL A 458 -6.85 2.92 23.62
CA VAL A 458 -7.84 1.89 23.23
C VAL A 458 -9.26 2.44 23.10
N THR A 459 -9.48 3.71 23.43
CA THR A 459 -10.83 4.28 23.49
C THR A 459 -11.44 4.52 22.12
N ASN A 460 -12.76 4.57 22.04
CA ASN A 460 -13.51 4.99 20.85
C ASN A 460 -13.49 6.51 20.57
N GLN A 461 -12.50 7.23 21.09
CA GLN A 461 -12.36 8.69 20.96
C GLN A 461 -11.14 9.04 20.11
N PRO A 462 -11.08 10.26 19.54
CA PRO A 462 -9.88 10.74 18.86
C PRO A 462 -8.68 10.73 19.82
N PHE A 463 -7.52 10.37 19.30
CA PHE A 463 -6.25 10.45 20.02
C PHE A 463 -5.20 11.06 19.10
N GLN A 464 -4.52 12.10 19.58
CA GLN A 464 -3.38 12.71 18.89
C GLN A 464 -2.33 13.11 19.92
N LEU A 465 -1.07 12.75 19.66
CA LEU A 465 0.08 13.15 20.46
C LEU A 465 0.93 14.15 19.67
N ASP A 466 1.08 15.34 20.25
CA ASP A 466 1.82 16.47 19.67
C ASP A 466 3.19 16.66 20.33
N ALA A 467 3.29 16.47 21.64
CA ALA A 467 4.56 16.57 22.34
C ALA A 467 4.62 15.79 23.66
N LEU A 468 5.84 15.41 24.05
CA LEU A 468 6.21 14.84 25.34
C LEU A 468 7.36 15.65 25.95
N THR A 469 7.23 16.08 27.18
CA THR A 469 8.33 16.60 27.99
C THR A 469 8.61 15.66 29.16
N ILE A 470 9.87 15.28 29.35
CA ILE A 470 10.33 14.46 30.46
C ILE A 470 11.16 15.31 31.41
N TYR A 471 10.86 15.21 32.70
CA TYR A 471 11.56 15.88 33.78
C TYR A 471 12.42 14.87 34.54
N TYR A 472 13.71 15.17 34.65
CA TYR A 472 14.66 14.26 35.28
C TYR A 472 15.75 14.99 36.04
N GLU A 473 16.37 14.27 36.98
CA GLU A 473 17.59 14.68 37.64
C GLU A 473 18.70 13.64 37.44
N PRO A 474 19.93 14.06 37.13
CA PRO A 474 21.07 13.15 37.11
C PRO A 474 21.44 12.76 38.54
N LEU A 475 21.59 11.46 38.79
CA LEU A 475 22.03 10.89 40.06
C LEU A 475 23.54 10.60 40.11
N GLY A 476 24.23 10.66 38.97
CA GLY A 476 25.67 10.46 38.86
C GLY A 476 26.05 9.32 37.91
N VAL A 477 27.34 9.02 37.84
CA VAL A 477 27.86 7.89 37.06
C VAL A 477 27.67 6.60 37.86
N LEU A 478 27.23 5.53 37.19
CA LEU A 478 27.16 4.19 37.77
C LEU A 478 28.53 3.54 37.94
#